data_AF-A0A2H1VIT8-F1
#
_entry.id   AF-A0A2H1VIT8-F1
#
_cell.length_a   1.000
_cell.length_b   1.000
_cell.length_c   1.000
_cell.angle_alpha   90.00
_cell.angle_beta   90.00
_cell.angle_gamma   90.00
#
_symmetry.space_group_name_H-M   'P 1'
#
loop_
_entity.id
_entity.type
_entity.pdbx_description
1 polymer ?
#
loop_
_entity_poly.entity_id
_entity_poly.type
_entity_poly.pdbx_seq_one_letter_code
_entity_poly.pdbx_strand_id
1 'polypeptide(L)'
;AQQCKEHICQDGYNYKIFYSVDTDNLKALSKDSDTAFEMHLGIQATSNGHILLSPVQKPGYSDPVYEIVVGGGGNQFTELRRNLKRNARTSVKTPRILSSFEVRGFYIKMSH
;
A
#
# COMPACT_ATOMS: atom_id res chain seq x y z
N ALA A 1 17.93 7.71 5.60
CA ALA A 1 17.10 7.82 4.38
C ALA A 1 17.78 7.22 3.13
N GLN A 2 18.76 6.30 3.26
CA GLN A 2 19.72 6.00 2.17
C GLN A 2 19.62 4.56 1.57
N GLN A 3 18.50 3.85 1.75
CA GLN A 3 18.38 2.44 1.28
C GLN A 3 16.99 2.04 0.74
N CYS A 4 16.03 2.97 0.60
CA CYS A 4 14.73 2.63 0.01
C CYS A 4 14.84 2.58 -1.53
N LYS A 5 14.30 1.52 -2.14
CA LYS A 5 14.23 1.40 -3.60
C LYS A 5 13.10 2.27 -4.12
N GLU A 6 13.42 3.20 -5.02
CA GLU A 6 12.44 4.10 -5.62
C GLU A 6 11.79 3.50 -6.86
N HIS A 7 10.50 3.76 -7.04
CA HIS A 7 9.71 3.24 -8.13
C HIS A 7 8.74 4.29 -8.67
N ILE A 8 8.73 4.46 -10.00
CA ILE A 8 7.80 5.36 -10.69
C ILE A 8 6.55 4.55 -11.06
N CYS A 9 5.44 4.82 -10.39
CA CYS A 9 4.17 4.12 -10.56
C CYS A 9 3.14 5.03 -11.25
N GLN A 10 3.01 4.95 -12.58
CA GLN A 10 2.09 5.80 -13.36
C GLN A 10 0.87 5.04 -13.92
N ASP A 11 0.78 3.74 -13.67
CA ASP A 11 -0.21 2.85 -14.30
C ASP A 11 -1.57 2.79 -13.57
N GLY A 12 -1.76 3.61 -12.54
CA GLY A 12 -3.01 3.71 -11.77
C GLY A 12 -3.44 2.37 -11.17
N TYR A 13 -4.53 1.80 -11.70
CA TYR A 13 -5.13 0.55 -11.25
C TYR A 13 -4.48 -0.72 -11.84
N ASN A 14 -3.54 -0.56 -12.78
CA ASN A 14 -2.86 -1.69 -13.39
C ASN A 14 -1.59 -2.02 -12.61
N TYR A 15 -1.70 -2.95 -11.68
CA TYR A 15 -0.56 -3.45 -10.91
C TYR A 15 0.36 -4.29 -11.78
N LYS A 16 1.56 -3.78 -12.06
CA LYS A 16 2.57 -4.47 -12.89
C LYS A 16 3.75 -5.00 -12.10
N ILE A 17 4.09 -4.35 -10.99
CA ILE A 17 5.28 -4.64 -10.20
C ILE A 17 4.85 -5.18 -8.85
N PHE A 18 5.30 -6.38 -8.53
CA PHE A 18 5.06 -7.08 -7.28
C PHE A 18 6.39 -7.45 -6.66
N TYR A 19 6.46 -7.33 -5.33
CA TYR A 19 7.63 -7.72 -4.56
C TYR A 19 7.23 -8.87 -3.65
N SER A 20 7.99 -9.97 -3.74
CA SER A 20 7.85 -11.05 -2.76
C SER A 20 8.32 -10.55 -1.41
N VAL A 21 7.48 -10.71 -0.40
CA VAL A 21 7.87 -10.48 0.98
C VAL A 21 8.44 -11.80 1.49
N ASP A 22 9.75 -11.97 1.32
CA ASP A 22 10.42 -13.21 1.70
C ASP A 22 10.40 -13.43 3.23
N THR A 23 10.41 -14.69 3.65
CA THR A 23 10.42 -15.10 5.06
C THR A 23 11.52 -14.42 5.89
N ASP A 24 12.65 -14.08 5.29
CA ASP A 24 13.74 -13.42 6.00
C ASP A 24 13.44 -11.94 6.30
N ASN A 25 12.68 -11.26 5.44
CA ASN A 25 12.17 -9.91 5.73
C ASN A 25 11.11 -9.93 6.85
N LEU A 26 10.34 -11.02 6.94
CA LEU A 26 9.35 -11.23 8.02
C LEU A 26 10.03 -11.61 9.34
N LYS A 27 11.12 -12.40 9.33
CA LYS A 27 11.88 -12.79 10.53
C LYS A 27 12.48 -11.60 11.28
N ALA A 28 12.85 -10.52 10.60
CA ALA A 28 13.35 -9.32 11.27
C ALA A 28 12.29 -8.67 12.21
N LEU A 29 11.00 -8.93 11.96
CA LEU A 29 9.88 -8.47 12.78
C LEU A 29 9.59 -9.38 13.99
N SER A 30 10.17 -10.58 14.04
CA SER A 30 9.94 -11.59 15.09
C SER A 30 10.48 -11.21 16.49
N LYS A 31 10.94 -9.97 16.67
CA LYS A 31 11.26 -9.42 18.00
C LYS A 31 10.03 -8.85 18.72
N ASP A 32 8.98 -8.49 17.97
CA ASP A 32 7.68 -8.07 18.49
C ASP A 32 6.67 -9.18 18.21
N SER A 33 6.28 -9.95 19.23
CA SER A 33 5.44 -11.14 19.10
C SER A 33 4.03 -10.86 18.57
N ASP A 34 3.60 -9.59 18.58
CA ASP A 34 2.28 -9.17 18.09
C ASP A 34 2.28 -8.85 16.60
N THR A 35 3.43 -8.52 15.98
CA THR A 35 3.49 -8.02 14.60
C THR A 35 3.63 -9.15 13.58
N ALA A 36 2.58 -9.39 12.80
CA ALA A 36 2.57 -10.35 11.70
C ALA A 36 3.21 -9.79 10.41
N PHE A 37 3.08 -8.50 10.15
CA PHE A 37 3.64 -7.84 8.96
C PHE A 37 3.82 -6.35 9.18
N GLU A 38 4.94 -5.80 8.72
CA GLU A 38 5.20 -4.37 8.72
C GLU A 38 5.90 -3.94 7.43
N MET A 39 5.43 -2.87 6.82
CA MET A 39 6.02 -2.27 5.63
C MET A 39 6.08 -0.76 5.79
N HIS A 40 7.26 -0.18 5.61
CA HIS A 40 7.47 1.27 5.55
C HIS A 40 7.58 1.68 4.09
N LEU A 41 6.91 2.76 3.71
CA LEU A 41 6.95 3.28 2.34
C LEU A 41 6.82 4.80 2.30
N GLY A 42 7.34 5.40 1.23
CA GLY A 42 7.14 6.81 0.91
C GLY A 42 6.28 6.96 -0.33
N ILE A 43 5.34 7.91 -0.32
CA ILE A 43 4.49 8.23 -1.49
C ILE A 43 4.65 9.71 -1.82
N GLN A 44 5.03 10.00 -3.07
CA GLN A 44 4.98 11.32 -3.68
C GLN A 44 4.07 11.24 -4.89
N ALA A 45 2.91 11.90 -4.82
CA ALA A 45 1.91 11.89 -5.89
C ALA A 45 0.96 13.09 -5.76
N THR A 46 0.43 13.55 -6.89
CA THR A 46 -0.51 14.68 -6.94
C THR A 46 -1.92 14.29 -6.47
N SER A 47 -2.34 13.05 -6.76
CA SER A 47 -3.69 12.57 -6.50
C SER A 47 -3.69 11.40 -5.53
N ASN A 48 -3.26 10.21 -5.97
CA ASN A 48 -3.38 9.00 -5.18
C ASN A 48 -2.14 8.09 -5.25
N GLY A 49 -2.02 7.22 -4.26
CA GLY A 49 -1.10 6.08 -4.22
C GLY A 49 -1.89 4.81 -3.95
N HIS A 50 -1.62 3.76 -4.72
CA HIS A 50 -2.29 2.47 -4.61
C HIS A 50 -1.29 1.42 -4.11
N ILE A 51 -1.60 0.79 -2.98
CA ILE A 51 -0.82 -0.32 -2.42
C ILE A 51 -1.69 -1.57 -2.41
N LEU A 52 -1.23 -2.63 -3.07
CA LEU A 52 -1.93 -3.91 -3.13
C LEU A 52 -1.17 -4.97 -2.34
N LEU A 53 -1.84 -5.59 -1.38
CA LEU A 53 -1.37 -6.77 -0.65
C LEU A 53 -2.07 -7.99 -1.24
N SER A 54 -1.28 -8.96 -1.70
CA SER A 54 -1.78 -10.13 -2.40
C SER A 54 -0.99 -11.38 -2.00
N PRO A 55 -1.66 -12.53 -1.82
CA PRO A 55 -0.98 -13.81 -1.62
C PRO A 55 -0.37 -14.36 -2.92
N VAL A 56 -0.71 -13.79 -4.08
CA VAL A 56 -0.24 -14.23 -5.41
C VAL A 56 0.33 -13.06 -6.24
N GLN A 57 1.29 -13.32 -7.13
CA GLN A 57 1.99 -12.30 -7.91
C GLN A 57 1.14 -11.60 -8.99
N LYS A 58 0.02 -12.18 -9.40
CA LYS A 58 -0.87 -11.60 -10.43
C LYS A 58 -2.32 -11.94 -10.07
N PRO A 59 -2.88 -11.28 -9.04
CA PRO A 59 -4.21 -11.60 -8.59
C PRO A 59 -5.23 -11.31 -9.70
N GLY A 60 -6.18 -12.21 -9.88
CA GLY A 60 -7.42 -12.02 -10.62
C GLY A 60 -8.53 -11.44 -9.72
N TYR A 61 -9.72 -11.26 -10.30
CA TYR A 61 -10.85 -10.62 -9.61
C TYR A 61 -11.39 -11.42 -8.42
N SER A 62 -11.18 -12.73 -8.41
CA SER A 62 -11.61 -13.63 -7.33
C SER A 62 -10.58 -13.77 -6.21
N ASP A 63 -9.36 -13.26 -6.40
CA ASP A 63 -8.30 -13.46 -5.42
C ASP A 63 -8.48 -12.56 -4.19
N PRO A 64 -8.21 -13.08 -2.99
CA PRO A 64 -8.40 -12.35 -1.74
C PRO A 64 -7.26 -11.36 -1.55
N VAL A 65 -7.42 -10.17 -2.12
CA VAL A 65 -6.46 -9.07 -2.01
C VAL A 65 -7.00 -7.93 -1.16
N TYR A 66 -6.08 -7.18 -0.55
CA TYR A 66 -6.38 -5.89 0.08
C TYR A 66 -5.74 -4.77 -0.72
N GLU A 67 -6.53 -3.77 -1.09
CA GLU A 67 -6.03 -2.54 -1.72
C GLU A 67 -6.18 -1.39 -0.73
N ILE A 68 -5.10 -0.66 -0.51
CA ILE A 68 -5.06 0.58 0.26
C ILE A 68 -4.86 1.72 -0.74
N VAL A 69 -5.85 2.61 -0.84
CA VAL A 69 -5.79 3.80 -1.67
C VAL A 69 -5.58 5.01 -0.78
N VAL A 70 -4.42 5.63 -0.86
CA VAL A 70 -4.11 6.88 -0.17
C VAL A 70 -4.39 8.04 -1.13
N GLY A 71 -5.14 9.05 -0.70
CA GLY A 71 -5.46 10.20 -1.56
C GLY A 71 -6.50 9.90 -2.67
N GLY A 72 -7.41 8.95 -2.45
CA GLY A 72 -8.57 8.76 -3.32
C GLY A 72 -9.39 10.04 -3.50
N GLY A 73 -10.13 10.13 -4.62
CA GLY A 73 -10.99 11.27 -4.92
C GLY A 73 -10.24 12.57 -5.22
N GLY A 74 -9.04 12.49 -5.78
CA GLY A 74 -8.20 13.67 -6.04
C GLY A 74 -7.54 14.18 -4.76
N ASN A 75 -6.95 13.27 -3.98
CA ASN A 75 -6.26 13.56 -2.73
C ASN A 75 -7.19 13.97 -1.56
N GLN A 76 -8.36 13.34 -1.43
CA GLN A 76 -9.40 13.74 -0.48
C GLN A 76 -9.69 12.70 0.62
N PHE A 77 -9.43 11.42 0.36
CA PHE A 77 -9.71 10.35 1.31
C PHE A 77 -8.72 9.19 1.19
N THR A 78 -8.65 8.37 2.23
CA THR A 78 -7.92 7.10 2.24
C THR A 78 -8.94 5.98 2.37
N GLU A 79 -8.80 4.93 1.58
CA GLU A 79 -9.79 3.87 1.48
C GLU A 79 -9.12 2.50 1.53
N LEU A 80 -9.67 1.61 2.36
CA LEU A 80 -9.33 0.19 2.35
C LEU A 80 -10.38 -0.54 1.54
N ARG A 81 -9.93 -1.37 0.60
CA ARG A 81 -10.78 -2.17 -0.30
C ARG A 81 -10.43 -3.63 -0.18
N ARG A 82 -11.42 -4.47 -0.48
CA ARG A 82 -11.26 -5.93 -0.53
C ARG A 82 -11.57 -6.44 -1.94
N ASN A 83 -10.70 -7.30 -2.45
CA ASN A 83 -10.68 -7.74 -3.85
C ASN A 83 -10.34 -6.59 -4.82
N LEU A 84 -9.99 -6.91 -6.07
CA LEU A 84 -9.67 -5.89 -7.08
C LEU A 84 -10.92 -5.04 -7.41
N LYS A 85 -10.79 -3.70 -7.43
CA LYS A 85 -11.78 -2.63 -7.78
C LYS A 85 -12.44 -1.91 -6.57
N ARG A 86 -13.48 -1.10 -6.86
CA ARG A 86 -14.22 -0.17 -5.98
C ARG A 86 -15.09 -0.86 -4.91
N ASN A 87 -14.59 -1.92 -4.26
CA ASN A 87 -15.28 -2.54 -3.14
C ASN A 87 -14.71 -1.99 -1.82
N ALA A 88 -15.05 -0.72 -1.56
CA ALA A 88 -14.63 0.00 -0.37
C ALA A 88 -15.18 -0.71 0.88
N ARG A 89 -14.27 -1.12 1.77
CA ARG A 89 -14.62 -1.64 3.09
C ARG A 89 -14.76 -0.52 4.10
N THR A 90 -13.84 0.44 4.06
CA THR A 90 -13.91 1.65 4.87
C THR A 90 -13.19 2.79 4.16
N SER A 91 -13.64 4.01 4.41
CA SER A 91 -13.08 5.23 3.83
C SER A 91 -13.04 6.32 4.89
N VAL A 92 -11.93 7.05 4.95
CA VAL A 92 -11.71 8.14 5.91
C VAL A 92 -11.22 9.37 5.15
N LYS A 93 -11.77 10.54 5.46
CA LYS A 93 -11.33 11.80 4.86
C LYS A 93 -9.89 12.12 5.26
N THR A 94 -9.04 12.32 4.27
CA THR A 94 -7.61 12.64 4.42
C THR A 94 -7.21 13.67 3.36
N PRO A 95 -7.80 14.88 3.40
CA PRO A 95 -7.58 15.88 2.36
C PRO A 95 -6.14 16.35 2.32
N ARG A 96 -5.58 16.43 1.11
CA ARG A 96 -4.20 16.86 0.83
C ARG A 96 -3.15 16.04 1.58
N ILE A 97 -3.39 14.74 1.74
CA ILE A 97 -2.44 13.84 2.42
C ILE A 97 -1.20 13.56 1.56
N LEU A 98 -1.30 13.66 0.24
CA LEU A 98 -0.15 13.52 -0.67
C LEU A 98 0.29 14.87 -1.25
N SER A 99 1.53 14.92 -1.73
CA SER A 99 2.13 16.08 -2.39
C SER A 99 2.88 15.63 -3.64
N SER A 100 2.88 16.47 -4.68
CA SER A 100 3.72 16.28 -5.87
C SER A 100 5.18 16.69 -5.66
N PHE A 101 5.49 17.40 -4.56
CA PHE A 101 6.81 17.97 -4.31
C PHE A 101 7.54 17.30 -3.14
N GLU A 102 6.80 16.62 -2.26
CA GLU A 102 7.35 16.01 -1.06
C GLU A 102 6.93 14.55 -0.95
N VAL A 103 7.89 13.69 -0.65
CA VAL A 103 7.64 12.29 -0.28
C VAL A 103 7.06 12.28 1.13
N ARG A 104 5.86 11.72 1.28
CA ARG A 104 5.28 11.47 2.61
C ARG A 104 5.49 10.02 3.02
N GLY A 105 6.01 9.82 4.23
CA GLY A 105 6.21 8.49 4.83
C GLY A 105 4.92 7.91 5.41
N PHE A 106 4.73 6.61 5.19
CA PHE A 106 3.65 5.80 5.72
C PHE A 106 4.19 4.45 6.18
N TYR A 107 3.42 3.76 7.02
CA TYR A 107 3.66 2.37 7.33
C TYR A 107 2.33 1.59 7.33
N ILE A 108 2.44 0.32 7.00
CA ILE A 108 1.35 -0.66 7.13
C ILE A 108 1.81 -1.65 8.19
N LYS A 109 1.03 -1.81 9.26
CA LYS A 109 1.26 -2.81 10.30
C LYS A 109 0.05 -3.73 10.41
N MET A 110 0.30 -5.02 10.46
CA MET A 110 -0.70 -6.05 10.74
C MET A 110 -0.23 -6.81 11.97
N SER A 111 -1.12 -6.94 12.94
CA SER A 111 -0.90 -7.76 14.14
C SER A 111 -1.59 -9.12 14.02
N HIS A 112 -1.19 -10.06 14.89
CA HIS A 112 -1.82 -11.38 15.04
C HIS A 112 -3.23 -11.32 15.64
#